data_AF-A0A2R8BLJ3-F1
#
_entry.id   AF-A0A2R8BLJ3-F1
#
_cell.length_a   1.000
_cell.length_b   1.000
_cell.length_c   1.000
_cell.angle_alpha   90.00
_cell.angle_beta   90.00
_cell.angle_gamma   90.00
#
_symmetry.space_group_name_H-M   'P 1'
#
loop_
_entity.id
_entity.type
_entity.pdbx_description
1 polymer ?
#
loop_
_entity_poly.entity_id
_entity_poly.type
_entity_poly.pdbx_seq_one_letter_code
_entity_poly.pdbx_strand_id
1 'polypeptide(L)'
;MIDAATERLEGWLRQVGVEADIVIGPPVAEAGKATIFLHLMDLLPTHPRSHAATARAALTARYLVTTAAPDSAAGHRALGQVTEAALADAGIDAEFAAIDVAVWRAFGVAPRAGLFLNVPIEPQLPARAGVPVTQPTEIELAPFGRLAGQVIGPGPAGLARAKVTLPELRRSTRTDDRGLFAFEGIAVRPGRSTLLIEARGRSQTLQIDLSESPVKVEFSPKEA
;
A
#
# COMPACT_ATOMS: atom_id res chain seq x y z
N MET A 1 14.21 -16.69 -10.87
CA MET A 1 13.91 -15.23 -11.00
C MET A 1 15.18 -14.41 -10.87
N ILE A 2 15.92 -14.57 -9.77
CA ILE A 2 17.28 -14.03 -9.65
C ILE A 2 18.16 -14.62 -10.76
N ASP A 3 18.02 -15.93 -11.03
CA ASP A 3 18.73 -16.62 -12.12
C ASP A 3 18.49 -15.95 -13.48
N ALA A 4 17.24 -15.60 -13.79
CA ALA A 4 16.90 -14.90 -15.03
C ALA A 4 17.53 -13.49 -15.11
N ALA A 5 17.69 -12.81 -13.97
CA ALA A 5 18.42 -11.54 -13.91
C ALA A 5 19.93 -11.75 -14.11
N THR A 6 20.50 -12.81 -13.52
CA THR A 6 21.90 -13.20 -13.74
C THR A 6 22.15 -13.56 -15.21
N GLU A 7 21.32 -14.41 -15.81
CA GLU A 7 21.39 -14.82 -17.21
C GLU A 7 21.26 -13.63 -18.16
N ARG A 8 20.32 -12.72 -17.90
CA ARG A 8 20.17 -11.48 -18.66
C ARG A 8 21.44 -10.64 -18.61
N LEU A 9 22.02 -10.47 -17.42
CA LEU A 9 23.20 -9.63 -17.24
C LEU A 9 24.45 -10.27 -17.84
N GLU A 10 24.60 -11.59 -17.72
CA GLU A 10 25.67 -12.35 -18.38
C GLU A 10 25.53 -12.26 -19.91
N GLY A 11 24.32 -12.45 -20.44
CA GLY A 11 24.02 -12.32 -21.87
C GLY A 11 24.34 -10.92 -22.39
N TRP A 12 23.99 -9.89 -21.63
CA TRP A 12 24.32 -8.49 -21.93
C TRP A 12 25.85 -8.28 -21.96
N LEU A 13 26.59 -8.72 -20.93
CA LEU A 13 28.06 -8.61 -20.90
C LEU A 13 28.73 -9.31 -22.09
N ARG A 14 28.19 -10.46 -22.52
CA ARG A 14 28.67 -11.17 -23.72
C ARG A 14 28.41 -10.35 -25.00
N GLN A 15 27.30 -9.60 -25.07
CA GLN A 15 26.98 -8.73 -26.21
C GLN A 15 27.85 -7.48 -26.28
N VAL A 16 28.32 -6.96 -25.13
CA VAL A 16 29.29 -5.84 -25.10
C VAL A 16 30.58 -6.20 -25.84
N GLY A 17 30.91 -7.49 -25.96
CA GLY A 17 32.08 -7.95 -26.69
C GLY A 17 33.40 -7.65 -25.98
N VAL A 18 33.38 -7.62 -24.65
CA VAL A 18 34.58 -7.41 -23.83
C VAL A 18 35.56 -8.56 -24.07
N GLU A 19 36.84 -8.24 -24.27
CA GLU A 19 37.93 -9.21 -24.36
C GLU A 19 38.33 -9.75 -22.97
N ALA A 20 37.36 -10.29 -22.24
CA ALA A 20 37.56 -10.87 -20.92
C ALA A 20 36.61 -12.04 -20.70
N ASP A 21 37.04 -13.00 -19.89
CA ASP A 21 36.14 -14.05 -19.40
C ASP A 21 35.09 -13.47 -18.46
N ILE A 22 33.89 -14.05 -18.45
CA ILE A 22 32.84 -13.66 -17.51
C ILE A 22 32.64 -14.82 -16.53
N VAL A 23 32.81 -14.53 -15.24
CA VAL A 23 32.63 -15.49 -14.16
C VAL A 23 31.55 -14.99 -13.22
N ILE A 24 30.52 -15.82 -13.00
CA ILE A 24 29.49 -15.57 -11.99
C ILE A 24 30.03 -16.09 -10.65
N GLY A 25 30.26 -15.18 -9.71
CA GLY A 25 30.84 -15.52 -8.42
C GLY A 25 31.66 -14.39 -7.80
N PRO A 26 32.13 -14.57 -6.56
CA PRO A 26 32.97 -13.57 -5.90
C PRO A 26 34.30 -13.39 -6.65
N PRO A 27 34.91 -12.20 -6.58
CA PRO A 27 36.23 -11.96 -7.18
C PRO A 27 37.29 -12.83 -6.52
N VAL A 28 38.25 -13.31 -7.32
CA VAL A 28 39.44 -14.01 -6.84
C VAL A 28 40.72 -13.19 -7.04
N ALA A 29 41.77 -13.55 -6.30
CA ALA A 29 43.02 -12.81 -6.25
C ALA A 29 43.75 -12.82 -7.60
N GLU A 30 43.84 -13.98 -8.25
CA GLU A 30 44.58 -14.17 -9.50
C GLU A 30 43.67 -14.74 -10.59
N ALA A 31 43.86 -14.22 -11.81
CA ALA A 31 43.30 -14.78 -13.02
C ALA A 31 44.40 -14.82 -14.09
N GLY A 32 44.57 -15.96 -14.75
CA GLY A 32 45.55 -16.13 -15.82
C GLY A 32 45.26 -15.31 -17.07
N LYS A 33 44.05 -14.75 -17.17
CA LYS A 33 43.57 -13.87 -18.25
C LYS A 33 42.63 -12.80 -17.69
N ALA A 34 42.40 -11.74 -18.46
CA ALA A 34 41.41 -10.73 -18.11
C ALA A 34 40.05 -11.40 -17.87
N THR A 35 39.49 -11.16 -16.69
CA THR A 35 38.27 -11.80 -16.21
C THR A 35 37.41 -10.75 -15.52
N ILE A 36 36.14 -10.66 -15.92
CA ILE A 36 35.07 -9.94 -15.25
C ILE A 36 34.39 -10.89 -14.27
N PHE A 37 34.31 -10.48 -13.01
CA PHE A 37 33.51 -11.15 -12.00
C PHE A 37 32.19 -10.43 -11.84
N LEU A 38 31.12 -11.20 -11.89
CA LEU A 38 29.75 -10.76 -11.65
C LEU A 38 29.26 -11.40 -10.34
N HIS A 39 29.17 -10.61 -9.27
CA HIS A 39 28.79 -11.09 -7.95
C HIS A 39 27.52 -10.40 -7.46
N LEU A 40 26.48 -11.17 -7.12
CA LEU A 40 25.26 -10.61 -6.51
C LEU A 40 25.57 -10.14 -5.09
N MET A 41 25.52 -8.83 -4.86
CA MET A 41 25.80 -8.21 -3.55
C MET A 41 24.53 -8.07 -2.72
N ASP A 42 23.51 -7.44 -3.29
CA ASP A 42 22.31 -7.05 -2.55
C ASP A 42 21.03 -7.35 -3.35
N LEU A 43 19.95 -7.60 -2.61
CA LEU A 43 18.58 -7.54 -3.11
C LEU A 43 17.89 -6.35 -2.44
N LEU A 44 17.63 -5.31 -3.23
CA LEU A 44 17.09 -4.04 -2.74
C LEU A 44 15.61 -3.92 -3.11
N PRO A 45 14.76 -3.28 -2.28
CA PRO A 45 13.42 -2.92 -2.69
C PRO A 45 13.48 -1.89 -3.82
N THR A 46 12.74 -2.11 -4.90
CA THR A 46 12.60 -1.11 -5.95
C THR A 46 11.52 -0.12 -5.56
N HIS A 47 11.88 1.17 -5.44
CA HIS A 47 10.87 2.21 -5.32
C HIS A 47 10.15 2.37 -6.68
N PRO A 48 8.82 2.22 -6.76
CA PRO A 48 8.12 2.37 -8.02
C PRO A 48 8.30 3.79 -8.54
N ARG A 49 8.90 3.93 -9.73
CA ARG A 49 9.09 5.24 -10.40
C ARG A 49 7.78 5.82 -10.97
N SER A 50 6.61 5.21 -10.72
CA SER A 50 5.33 5.64 -11.29
C SER A 50 4.11 5.23 -10.43
N HIS A 51 3.13 6.13 -10.34
CA HIS A 51 1.82 6.02 -9.69
C HIS A 51 0.82 5.08 -10.40
N ALA A 52 1.28 4.11 -11.19
CA ALA A 52 0.39 3.12 -11.81
C ALA A 52 0.00 2.05 -10.77
N ALA A 53 -1.29 1.74 -10.71
CA ALA A 53 -1.98 0.92 -9.70
C ALA A 53 -1.58 -0.57 -9.63
N THR A 54 -0.36 -0.91 -10.04
CA THR A 54 0.25 -2.24 -9.93
C THR A 54 1.70 -2.11 -9.49
N ALA A 55 1.97 -1.32 -8.45
CA ALA A 55 3.26 -1.37 -7.75
C ALA A 55 3.35 -2.70 -6.97
N ARG A 56 3.48 -3.81 -7.71
CA ARG A 56 3.95 -5.08 -7.15
C ARG A 56 5.34 -4.80 -6.58
N ALA A 57 5.66 -5.39 -5.44
CA ALA A 57 6.98 -5.24 -4.84
C ALA A 57 8.04 -5.74 -5.82
N ALA A 58 8.62 -4.82 -6.59
CA ALA A 58 9.75 -5.09 -7.46
C ALA A 58 11.00 -5.11 -6.58
N LEU A 59 11.89 -6.05 -6.86
CA LEU A 59 13.20 -6.12 -6.24
C LEU A 59 14.24 -5.70 -7.27
N THR A 60 15.35 -5.12 -6.84
CA THR A 60 16.51 -4.86 -7.67
C THR A 60 17.63 -5.78 -7.20
N ALA A 61 18.17 -6.60 -8.10
CA ALA A 61 19.43 -7.29 -7.85
C ALA A 61 20.59 -6.37 -8.18
N ARG A 62 21.42 -6.09 -7.18
CA ARG A 62 22.61 -5.26 -7.29
C ARG A 62 23.83 -6.16 -7.39
N TYR A 63 24.48 -6.15 -8.54
CA TYR A 63 25.67 -6.94 -8.81
C TYR A 63 26.91 -6.08 -8.72
N LEU A 64 27.92 -6.53 -7.99
CA LEU A 64 29.27 -5.99 -8.06
C LEU A 64 29.98 -6.57 -9.29
N VAL A 65 30.44 -5.67 -10.16
CA VAL A 65 31.26 -5.97 -11.32
C VAL A 65 32.68 -5.55 -11.05
N THR A 66 33.61 -6.49 -11.14
CA THR A 66 35.05 -6.23 -10.92
C THR A 66 35.88 -6.97 -11.95
N THR A 67 37.14 -6.61 -12.08
CA THR A 67 38.07 -7.31 -12.97
C THR A 67 39.25 -7.93 -12.22
N ALA A 68 39.77 -9.04 -12.72
CA ALA A 68 41.11 -9.52 -12.43
C ALA A 68 41.83 -9.75 -13.76
N ALA A 69 43.07 -9.32 -13.84
CA ALA A 69 43.88 -9.51 -15.04
C ALA A 69 45.36 -9.59 -14.64
N PRO A 70 46.21 -10.26 -15.46
CA PRO A 70 47.66 -10.28 -15.26
C PRO A 70 48.28 -8.87 -15.30
N ASP A 71 47.68 -7.96 -16.07
CA ASP A 71 48.09 -6.57 -16.17
C ASP A 71 46.92 -5.62 -15.86
N SER A 72 47.23 -4.51 -15.18
CA SER A 72 46.20 -3.54 -14.75
C SER A 72 45.54 -2.83 -15.94
N ALA A 73 46.22 -2.69 -17.08
CA ALA A 73 45.69 -1.99 -18.24
C ALA A 73 44.59 -2.80 -18.94
N ALA A 74 44.75 -4.12 -19.04
CA ALA A 74 43.73 -5.05 -19.53
C ALA A 74 42.51 -5.06 -18.60
N GLY A 75 42.74 -5.08 -17.28
CA GLY A 75 41.66 -4.96 -16.29
C GLY A 75 40.88 -3.65 -16.42
N HIS A 76 41.57 -2.52 -16.62
CA HIS A 76 40.94 -1.22 -16.83
C HIS A 76 40.23 -1.10 -18.19
N ARG A 77 40.79 -1.65 -19.28
CA ARG A 77 40.13 -1.67 -20.59
C ARG A 77 38.82 -2.46 -20.53
N ALA A 78 38.84 -3.64 -19.94
CA ALA A 78 37.64 -4.46 -19.78
C ALA A 78 36.56 -3.73 -18.96
N LEU A 79 36.96 -3.14 -17.82
CA LEU A 79 36.03 -2.38 -16.99
C LEU A 79 35.51 -1.11 -17.69
N GLY A 80 36.35 -0.44 -18.48
CA GLY A 80 36.00 0.72 -19.30
C GLY A 80 34.94 0.39 -20.35
N GLN A 81 35.12 -0.73 -21.08
CA GLN A 81 34.15 -1.21 -22.05
C GLN A 81 32.78 -1.52 -21.41
N VAL A 82 32.77 -2.18 -20.25
CA VAL A 82 31.52 -2.42 -19.49
C VAL A 82 30.87 -1.11 -19.06
N THR A 83 31.67 -0.16 -18.56
CA THR A 83 31.20 1.14 -18.11
C THR A 83 30.55 1.93 -19.24
N GLU A 84 31.22 2.02 -20.39
CA GLU A 84 30.71 2.72 -21.58
C GLU A 84 29.41 2.07 -22.08
N ALA A 85 29.36 0.74 -22.15
CA ALA A 85 28.16 0.03 -22.56
C ALA A 85 26.99 0.23 -21.58
N ALA A 86 27.25 0.20 -20.27
CA ALA A 86 26.22 0.41 -19.27
C ALA A 86 25.65 1.83 -19.31
N LEU A 87 26.49 2.83 -19.59
CA LEU A 87 26.04 4.22 -19.78
C LEU A 87 25.23 4.41 -21.07
N ALA A 88 25.46 3.59 -22.10
CA ALA A 88 24.75 3.63 -23.36
C ALA A 88 23.40 2.87 -23.34
N ASP A 89 23.25 1.88 -22.46
CA ASP A 89 22.07 1.02 -22.38
C ASP A 89 21.10 1.47 -21.28
N ALA A 90 19.97 2.09 -21.68
CA ALA A 90 18.94 2.54 -20.74
C ALA A 90 18.27 1.39 -19.94
N GLY A 91 18.46 0.13 -20.34
CA GLY A 91 17.99 -1.06 -19.66
C GLY A 91 18.90 -1.57 -18.55
N ILE A 92 20.08 -0.96 -18.37
CA ILE A 92 21.06 -1.29 -17.34
C ILE A 92 21.33 -0.05 -16.48
N ASP A 93 21.09 -0.17 -15.17
CA ASP A 93 21.36 0.92 -14.24
C ASP A 93 22.74 0.73 -13.61
N ALA A 94 23.69 1.58 -14.01
CA ALA A 94 25.05 1.58 -13.50
C ALA A 94 25.22 2.55 -12.33
N GLU A 95 25.73 2.03 -11.22
CA GLU A 95 26.00 2.80 -10.02
C GLU A 95 27.51 2.83 -9.72
N PHE A 96 28.06 4.04 -9.69
CA PHE A 96 29.47 4.32 -9.45
C PHE A 96 29.71 4.72 -7.99
N ALA A 97 29.43 3.80 -7.07
CA ALA A 97 29.66 4.00 -5.64
C ALA A 97 31.02 3.42 -5.21
N ALA A 98 31.63 4.05 -4.19
CA ALA A 98 32.82 3.48 -3.56
C ALA A 98 32.49 2.15 -2.88
N ILE A 99 33.32 1.13 -3.12
CA ILE A 99 33.18 -0.19 -2.51
C ILE A 99 33.94 -0.20 -1.18
N ASP A 100 33.25 -0.53 -0.09
CA ASP A 100 33.83 -0.54 1.25
C ASP A 100 35.04 -1.50 1.34
N VAL A 101 36.09 -1.08 2.03
CA VAL A 101 37.27 -1.89 2.32
C VAL A 101 36.92 -3.22 3.03
N ALA A 102 35.84 -3.24 3.82
CA ALA A 102 35.35 -4.45 4.48
C ALA A 102 34.89 -5.53 3.48
N VAL A 103 34.30 -5.13 2.35
CA VAL A 103 33.87 -6.06 1.28
C VAL A 103 35.09 -6.74 0.67
N TRP A 104 36.15 -5.98 0.37
CA TRP A 104 37.39 -6.54 -0.16
C TRP A 104 38.07 -7.50 0.81
N ARG A 105 38.09 -7.16 2.10
CA ARG A 105 38.59 -8.05 3.15
C ARG A 105 37.79 -9.34 3.24
N ALA A 106 36.46 -9.27 3.11
CA ALA A 106 35.59 -10.45 3.15
C ALA A 106 35.85 -11.40 1.97
N PHE A 107 36.15 -10.88 0.78
CA PHE A 107 36.56 -11.69 -0.37
C PHE A 107 38.00 -12.20 -0.29
N GLY A 108 38.82 -11.67 0.62
CA GLY A 108 40.25 -12.03 0.70
C GLY A 108 41.06 -11.54 -0.49
N VAL A 109 40.63 -10.46 -1.16
CA VAL A 109 41.32 -9.89 -2.33
C VAL A 109 41.70 -8.44 -2.07
N ALA A 110 42.75 -7.97 -2.76
CA ALA A 110 43.13 -6.56 -2.72
C ALA A 110 42.01 -5.67 -3.31
N PRO A 111 41.78 -4.46 -2.75
CA PRO A 111 40.87 -3.47 -3.32
C PRO A 111 41.22 -3.19 -4.78
N ARG A 112 40.18 -3.11 -5.63
CA ARG A 112 40.31 -2.93 -7.06
C ARG A 112 39.14 -2.12 -7.62
N ALA A 113 39.29 -1.64 -8.85
CA ALA A 113 38.22 -0.93 -9.51
C ALA A 113 37.01 -1.85 -9.77
N GLY A 114 35.81 -1.29 -9.60
CA GLY A 114 34.55 -1.97 -9.85
C GLY A 114 33.39 -0.98 -9.88
N LEU A 115 32.25 -1.44 -10.34
CA LEU A 115 30.98 -0.71 -10.31
C LEU A 115 29.85 -1.65 -9.92
N PHE A 116 28.68 -1.09 -9.62
CA PHE A 116 27.48 -1.88 -9.40
C PHE A 116 26.56 -1.81 -10.63
N LEU A 117 25.98 -2.95 -11.01
CA LEU A 117 24.93 -3.04 -12.02
C LEU A 117 23.63 -3.48 -11.34
N ASN A 118 22.60 -2.66 -11.48
CA ASN A 118 21.29 -2.85 -10.89
C ASN A 118 20.33 -3.40 -11.95
N VAL A 119 19.77 -4.58 -11.67
CA VAL A 119 18.83 -5.27 -12.57
C VAL A 119 17.48 -5.43 -11.87
N PRO A 120 16.39 -4.87 -12.41
CA PRO A 120 15.06 -5.07 -11.83
C PRO A 120 14.63 -6.53 -11.99
N ILE A 121 14.03 -7.05 -10.92
CA ILE A 121 13.45 -8.37 -10.81
C ILE A 121 11.96 -8.20 -10.56
N GLU A 122 11.15 -8.79 -11.44
CA GLU A 122 9.69 -8.81 -11.29
C GLU A 122 9.23 -10.15 -10.72
N PRO A 123 8.62 -10.16 -9.51
CA PRO A 123 7.99 -11.36 -8.99
C PRO A 123 6.80 -11.80 -9.82
N GLN A 124 6.87 -13.03 -10.32
CA GLN A 124 5.70 -13.75 -10.81
C GLN A 124 4.89 -14.26 -9.62
N LEU A 125 4.27 -13.34 -8.88
CA LEU A 125 3.28 -13.70 -7.87
C LEU A 125 1.95 -14.01 -8.59
N PRO A 126 1.26 -15.09 -8.20
CA PRO A 126 -0.05 -15.40 -8.77
C PRO A 126 -0.98 -14.20 -8.54
N ALA A 127 -1.66 -13.77 -9.60
CA ALA A 127 -2.62 -12.69 -9.51
C ALA A 127 -3.71 -13.09 -8.52
N ARG A 128 -3.88 -12.33 -7.45
CA ARG A 128 -5.02 -12.53 -6.55
C ARG A 128 -6.25 -12.06 -7.32
N ALA A 129 -7.05 -13.01 -7.80
CA ALA A 129 -8.32 -12.68 -8.42
C ALA A 129 -9.18 -11.95 -7.38
N GLY A 130 -9.48 -10.67 -7.63
CA GLY A 130 -10.49 -9.96 -6.85
C GLY A 130 -11.85 -10.61 -7.08
N VAL A 131 -12.70 -10.61 -6.06
CA VAL A 131 -14.10 -10.99 -6.25
C VAL A 131 -14.72 -9.95 -7.19
N PRO A 132 -15.31 -10.36 -8.33
CA PRO A 132 -15.90 -9.42 -9.28
C PRO A 132 -17.02 -8.64 -8.59
N VAL A 133 -17.06 -7.33 -8.86
CA VAL A 133 -18.20 -6.49 -8.45
C VAL A 133 -19.40 -6.90 -9.30
N THR A 134 -20.37 -7.57 -8.69
CA THR A 134 -21.53 -8.15 -9.39
C THR A 134 -22.69 -7.17 -9.53
N GLN A 135 -22.65 -6.02 -8.86
CA GLN A 135 -23.71 -5.03 -8.86
C GLN A 135 -23.12 -3.62 -9.03
N PRO A 136 -23.78 -2.73 -9.80
CA PRO A 136 -23.37 -1.34 -9.89
C PRO A 136 -23.33 -0.68 -8.52
N THR A 137 -22.35 0.19 -8.31
CA THR A 137 -22.31 1.04 -7.11
C THR A 137 -23.50 2.00 -7.12
N GLU A 138 -24.42 1.84 -6.17
CA GLU A 138 -25.52 2.78 -5.97
C GLU A 138 -25.05 3.96 -5.09
N ILE A 139 -25.15 5.17 -5.62
CA ILE A 139 -24.84 6.41 -4.90
C ILE A 139 -26.14 7.19 -4.75
N GLU A 140 -26.63 7.32 -3.52
CA GLU A 140 -27.84 8.07 -3.22
C GLU A 140 -27.51 9.33 -2.42
N LEU A 141 -27.67 10.50 -3.05
CA LEU A 141 -27.57 11.80 -2.40
C LEU A 141 -28.89 12.09 -1.69
N ALA A 142 -28.87 12.14 -0.35
CA ALA A 142 -30.03 12.52 0.45
C ALA A 142 -29.79 13.86 1.15
N PRO A 143 -30.82 14.73 1.24
CA PRO A 143 -30.70 15.96 1.99
C PRO A 143 -30.47 15.65 3.46
N PHE A 144 -29.46 16.28 4.06
CA PHE A 144 -29.25 16.23 5.50
C PHE A 144 -30.09 17.31 6.16
N GLY A 145 -30.85 16.93 7.19
CA GLY A 145 -31.74 17.81 7.91
C GLY A 145 -31.78 17.48 9.40
N ARG A 146 -32.77 18.08 10.05
CA ARG A 146 -33.00 17.98 11.49
C ARG A 146 -34.33 17.28 11.76
N LEU A 147 -34.28 16.17 12.48
CA LEU A 147 -35.47 15.54 13.05
C LEU A 147 -35.66 16.08 14.47
N ALA A 148 -36.72 16.83 14.71
CA ALA A 148 -37.09 17.30 16.04
C ALA A 148 -38.40 16.65 16.49
N GLY A 149 -38.63 16.59 17.79
CA GLY A 149 -39.88 16.08 18.29
C GLY A 149 -40.08 16.29 19.79
N GLN A 150 -41.22 15.84 20.27
CA GLN A 150 -41.60 15.88 21.68
C GLN A 150 -42.10 14.52 22.13
N VAL A 151 -41.56 14.04 23.25
CA VAL A 151 -42.08 12.86 23.95
C VAL A 151 -43.01 13.33 25.05
N ILE A 152 -44.27 12.89 25.00
CA ILE A 152 -45.32 13.20 25.97
C ILE A 152 -45.46 11.98 26.88
N GLY A 153 -45.42 12.19 28.20
CA GLY A 153 -45.61 11.11 29.15
C GLY A 153 -47.08 10.70 29.29
N PRO A 154 -47.41 9.73 30.17
CA PRO A 154 -48.78 9.32 30.45
C PRO A 154 -49.66 10.38 31.18
N GLY A 155 -49.20 11.63 31.25
CA GLY A 155 -49.93 12.78 31.78
C GLY A 155 -49.70 14.01 30.89
N PRO A 156 -50.22 15.20 31.24
CA PRO A 156 -50.15 16.39 30.38
C PRO A 156 -48.73 16.98 30.23
N ALA A 157 -47.73 16.42 30.89
CA ALA A 157 -46.36 16.90 30.91
C ALA A 157 -45.44 16.15 29.94
N GLY A 158 -44.50 16.87 29.34
CA GLY A 158 -43.42 16.29 28.54
C GLY A 158 -42.55 15.33 29.35
N LEU A 159 -42.10 14.24 28.73
CA LEU A 159 -41.30 13.22 29.39
C LEU A 159 -39.83 13.63 29.36
N ALA A 160 -39.34 14.19 30.46
CA ALA A 160 -37.96 14.64 30.59
C ALA A 160 -36.95 13.49 30.71
N ARG A 161 -35.73 13.72 30.21
CA ARG A 161 -34.57 12.80 30.28
C ARG A 161 -34.81 11.41 29.68
N ALA A 162 -35.83 11.25 28.84
CA ALA A 162 -36.02 10.05 28.05
C ALA A 162 -34.91 9.93 27.02
N LYS A 163 -34.32 8.74 26.87
CA LYS A 163 -33.36 8.47 25.82
C LYS A 163 -34.13 8.12 24.55
N VAL A 164 -33.90 8.88 23.49
CA VAL A 164 -34.53 8.69 22.18
C VAL A 164 -33.44 8.19 21.24
N THR A 165 -33.69 7.07 20.56
CA THR A 165 -32.70 6.38 19.73
C THR A 165 -33.28 6.08 18.35
N LEU A 166 -32.48 6.30 17.32
CA LEU A 166 -32.70 5.85 15.95
C LEU A 166 -31.70 4.71 15.66
N PRO A 167 -32.09 3.43 15.85
CA PRO A 167 -31.16 2.31 15.80
C PRO A 167 -30.50 2.13 14.44
N GLU A 168 -31.29 2.32 13.37
CA GLU A 168 -30.84 2.24 11.96
C GLU A 168 -29.70 3.21 11.67
N LEU A 169 -29.74 4.40 12.29
CA LEU A 169 -28.73 5.45 12.14
C LEU A 169 -27.66 5.44 13.24
N ARG A 170 -27.78 4.54 14.23
CA ARG A 170 -26.92 4.49 15.42
C ARG A 170 -26.80 5.85 16.13
N ARG A 171 -27.89 6.62 16.17
CA ARG A 171 -27.96 7.92 16.85
C ARG A 171 -28.83 7.82 18.09
N SER A 172 -28.43 8.51 19.15
CA SER A 172 -29.23 8.68 20.35
C SER A 172 -29.12 10.10 20.89
N THR A 173 -30.23 10.63 21.41
CA THR A 173 -30.31 11.91 22.11
C THR A 173 -31.13 11.75 23.38
N ARG A 174 -31.24 12.79 24.20
CA ARG A 174 -32.10 12.81 25.38
C ARG A 174 -33.09 13.96 25.30
N THR A 175 -34.30 13.74 25.82
CA THR A 175 -35.29 14.81 25.93
C THR A 175 -34.92 15.81 27.03
N ASP A 176 -35.21 17.08 26.79
CA ASP A 176 -35.09 18.16 27.77
C ASP A 176 -36.23 18.13 28.83
N ASP A 177 -36.27 19.13 29.71
CA ASP A 177 -37.29 19.23 30.77
C ASP A 177 -38.72 19.42 30.24
N ARG A 178 -38.88 19.77 28.95
CA ARG A 178 -40.17 19.91 28.26
C ARG A 178 -40.50 18.67 27.40
N GLY A 179 -39.67 17.64 27.45
CA GLY A 179 -39.82 16.43 26.64
C GLY A 179 -39.36 16.60 25.18
N LEU A 180 -38.69 17.70 24.83
CA LEU A 180 -38.25 17.96 23.46
C LEU A 180 -36.93 17.26 23.16
N PHE A 181 -36.79 16.73 21.95
CA PHE A 181 -35.56 16.14 21.44
C PHE A 181 -35.27 16.62 20.02
N ALA A 182 -34.00 16.52 19.62
CA ALA A 182 -33.60 16.74 18.24
C ALA A 182 -32.40 15.87 17.88
N PHE A 183 -32.35 15.49 16.60
CA PHE A 183 -31.21 14.89 15.94
C PHE A 183 -30.79 15.77 14.77
N GLU A 184 -29.52 16.17 14.75
CA GLU A 184 -28.92 16.95 13.68
C GLU A 184 -28.23 16.04 12.65
N GLY A 185 -28.20 16.48 11.40
CA GLY A 185 -27.44 15.80 10.34
C GLY A 185 -27.98 14.42 9.99
N ILE A 186 -29.30 14.24 10.03
CA ILE A 186 -29.97 13.01 9.59
C ILE A 186 -30.26 13.13 8.09
N ALA A 187 -30.01 12.06 7.33
CA ALA A 187 -30.51 11.95 5.97
C ALA A 187 -32.05 11.88 6.01
N VAL A 188 -32.70 12.98 5.64
CA VAL A 188 -34.16 13.08 5.65
C VAL A 188 -34.67 12.40 4.38
N ARG A 189 -35.30 11.25 4.54
CA ARG A 189 -35.85 10.46 3.44
C ARG A 189 -37.30 10.09 3.78
N PRO A 190 -38.22 10.13 2.79
CA PRO A 190 -39.55 9.55 2.96
C PRO A 190 -39.41 8.06 3.28
N GLY A 191 -40.10 7.59 4.32
CA GLY A 191 -40.01 6.20 4.74
C GLY A 191 -40.09 6.02 6.25
N ARG A 192 -40.53 4.82 6.65
CA ARG A 192 -40.66 4.47 8.06
C ARG A 192 -39.31 4.08 8.63
N SER A 193 -38.88 4.80 9.67
CA SER A 193 -37.74 4.46 10.51
C SER A 193 -38.18 4.14 11.92
N THR A 194 -37.42 3.26 12.55
CA THR A 194 -37.68 2.85 13.93
C THR A 194 -37.16 3.90 14.91
N LEU A 195 -38.05 4.42 15.76
CA LEU A 195 -37.72 5.25 16.91
C LEU A 195 -37.93 4.47 18.21
N LEU A 196 -36.87 4.33 19.00
CA LEU A 196 -36.88 3.70 20.31
C LEU A 196 -36.80 4.77 21.40
N ILE A 197 -37.75 4.75 22.32
CA ILE A 197 -37.79 5.63 23.48
C ILE A 197 -37.59 4.79 24.74
N GLU A 198 -36.58 5.13 25.53
CA GLU A 198 -36.29 4.50 26.82
C GLU A 198 -36.42 5.54 27.94
N ALA A 199 -37.32 5.28 28.90
CA ALA A 199 -37.53 6.15 30.03
C ALA A 199 -37.95 5.36 31.25
N ARG A 200 -37.40 5.71 32.43
CA ARG A 200 -37.74 5.09 33.73
C ARG A 200 -37.69 3.55 33.72
N GLY A 201 -36.70 2.97 33.02
CA GLY A 201 -36.53 1.52 32.92
C GLY A 201 -37.52 0.80 31.98
N ARG A 202 -38.32 1.54 31.21
CA ARG A 202 -39.26 1.01 30.21
C ARG A 202 -38.87 1.48 28.81
N SER A 203 -39.21 0.68 27.80
CA SER A 203 -38.94 0.96 26.40
C SER A 203 -40.20 0.92 25.55
N GLN A 204 -40.31 1.82 24.57
CA GLN A 204 -41.34 1.79 23.54
C GLN A 204 -40.71 2.02 22.18
N THR A 205 -41.12 1.19 21.21
CA THR A 205 -40.68 1.29 19.82
C THR A 205 -41.86 1.74 18.96
N LEU A 206 -41.62 2.70 18.08
CA LEU A 206 -42.60 3.19 17.12
C LEU A 206 -41.94 3.42 15.75
N GLN A 207 -42.78 3.47 14.73
CA GLN A 207 -42.36 3.80 13.36
C GLN A 207 -42.69 5.27 13.10
N ILE A 208 -41.71 6.04 12.65
CA ILE A 208 -41.85 7.46 12.30
C ILE A 208 -41.39 7.68 10.86
N ASP A 209 -41.89 8.72 10.21
CA ASP A 209 -41.29 9.21 8.97
C ASP A 209 -40.23 10.27 9.30
N LEU A 210 -39.00 10.09 8.82
CA LEU A 210 -37.91 11.04 9.09
C LEU A 210 -38.10 12.39 8.37
N SER A 211 -38.99 12.45 7.37
CA SER A 211 -39.38 13.68 6.69
C SER A 211 -40.46 14.47 7.40
N GLU A 212 -41.17 13.87 8.36
CA GLU A 212 -42.19 14.54 9.16
C GLU A 212 -41.56 15.09 10.45
N SER A 213 -41.28 16.40 10.47
CA SER A 213 -40.68 17.10 11.62
C SER A 213 -41.47 18.40 11.90
N PRO A 214 -41.91 18.67 13.14
CA PRO A 214 -41.61 17.94 14.38
C PRO A 214 -42.54 16.74 14.66
N VAL A 215 -41.98 15.65 15.19
CA VAL A 215 -42.73 14.45 15.59
C VAL A 215 -43.27 14.59 17.01
N LYS A 216 -44.55 14.25 17.24
CA LYS A 216 -45.10 14.09 18.59
C LYS A 216 -45.26 12.62 18.91
N VAL A 217 -44.75 12.18 20.06
CA VAL A 217 -44.78 10.79 20.47
C VAL A 217 -45.37 10.65 21.87
N GLU A 218 -46.42 9.85 21.98
CA GLU A 218 -46.98 9.47 23.28
C GLU A 218 -46.25 8.23 23.83
N PHE A 219 -45.69 8.37 25.03
CA PHE A 219 -44.99 7.30 25.72
C PHE A 219 -45.95 6.53 26.65
N SER A 220 -46.47 5.42 26.13
CA SER A 220 -47.36 4.47 26.80
C SER A 220 -46.80 3.06 26.56
N PRO A 221 -45.73 2.66 27.26
CA PRO A 221 -45.13 1.34 27.09
C PRO A 221 -46.16 0.27 27.44
N LYS A 222 -46.38 -0.70 26.54
CA LYS A 222 -47.20 -1.88 26.82
C LYS A 222 -46.58 -2.65 27.99
N GLU A 223 -47.40 -3.10 28.94
CA GLU A 223 -46.94 -4.01 29.99
C GLU A 223 -46.36 -5.27 29.34
N ALA A 224 -45.19 -5.69 29.84
CA ALA A 224 -44.54 -6.95 29.47
C ALA A 224 -45.14 -8.10 30.29
#